data_AF-A0A4V5NYX0-F1
#
_entry.id   AF-A0A4V5NYX0-F1
#
_cell.length_a   1.000
_cell.length_b   1.000
_cell.length_c   1.000
_cell.angle_alpha   90.00
_cell.angle_beta   90.00
_cell.angle_gamma   90.00
#
_symmetry.space_group_name_H-M   'P 1'
#
loop_
_entity.id
_entity.type
_entity.pdbx_description
1 polymer ?
#
loop_
_entity_poly.entity_id
_entity_poly.type
_entity_poly.pdbx_seq_one_letter_code
_entity_poly.pdbx_strand_id
1 'polypeptide(L)'
;MALPWIIAAIGGGLLAAEYRKERQRRQQDRYHRHNDEPQMVLRPSEWFDHGVKVTPRPGCLVACHVYGAIEHVGLWADWDQIIELHGSGLVRVVSARRFLKDRTGQRMFVCVDRHHRPMQAEGAIERAVGTLYQYRKYDLFEDNCYRYIWYCVTGEHRTFDSFGKLNEALAKEFNCDLYWDGAKLS
;
A
#
# COMPACT_ATOMS: atom_id res chain seq x y z
N MET A 1 -35.92 21.82 19.57
CA MET A 1 -34.53 22.24 19.31
C MET A 1 -33.81 21.18 18.47
N ALA A 2 -34.03 21.14 17.15
CA ALA A 2 -33.50 20.08 16.27
C ALA A 2 -32.93 20.62 14.94
N LEU A 3 -32.66 21.92 14.86
CA LEU A 3 -32.21 22.58 13.64
C LEU A 3 -30.69 22.47 13.32
N PRO A 4 -29.75 22.38 14.30
CA PRO A 4 -28.31 22.38 13.97
C PRO A 4 -27.80 21.06 13.37
N TRP A 5 -28.47 19.93 13.61
CA TRP A 5 -28.02 18.62 13.12
C TRP A 5 -28.34 18.35 11.64
N ILE A 6 -29.43 18.94 11.12
CA ILE A 6 -29.87 18.73 9.73
C ILE A 6 -28.93 19.46 8.75
N ILE A 7 -28.44 20.65 9.11
CA ILE A 7 -27.49 21.42 8.28
C ILE A 7 -26.12 20.71 8.22
N ALA A 8 -25.64 20.16 9.33
CA ALA A 8 -24.41 19.37 9.36
C ALA A 8 -24.50 18.09 8.51
N ALA A 9 -25.66 17.42 8.50
CA ALA A 9 -25.89 16.23 7.68
C ALA A 9 -25.93 16.52 6.18
N ILE A 10 -26.56 17.64 5.76
CA ILE A 10 -26.62 18.04 4.35
C ILE A 10 -25.24 18.50 3.86
N GLY A 11 -24.53 19.33 4.65
CA GLY A 11 -23.17 19.77 4.32
C GLY A 11 -22.18 18.61 4.24
N GLY A 12 -22.22 17.69 5.21
CA GLY A 12 -21.41 16.48 5.18
C GLY A 12 -21.74 15.56 4.00
N GLY A 13 -23.03 15.43 3.65
CA GLY A 13 -23.48 14.65 2.49
C GLY A 13 -22.99 15.22 1.15
N LEU A 14 -23.03 16.54 0.99
CA LEU A 14 -22.56 17.22 -0.22
C LEU A 14 -21.04 17.09 -0.38
N LEU A 15 -20.28 17.37 0.67
CA LEU A 15 -18.82 17.21 0.69
C LEU A 15 -18.41 15.76 0.39
N ALA A 16 -19.09 14.78 0.98
CA ALA A 16 -18.85 13.37 0.69
C ALA A 16 -19.20 12.99 -0.75
N ALA A 17 -20.23 13.59 -1.35
CA ALA A 17 -20.60 13.36 -2.75
C ALA A 17 -19.56 13.97 -3.72
N GLU A 18 -19.13 15.20 -3.46
CA GLU A 18 -18.10 15.88 -4.25
C GLU A 18 -16.76 15.14 -4.18
N TYR A 19 -16.35 14.73 -2.98
CA TYR A 19 -15.16 13.91 -2.77
C TYR A 19 -15.20 12.59 -3.55
N ARG A 20 -16.36 11.92 -3.58
CA ARG A 20 -16.56 10.69 -4.37
C ARG A 20 -16.45 10.96 -5.87
N LYS A 21 -17.04 12.05 -6.36
CA LYS A 21 -17.01 12.42 -7.78
C LYS A 21 -15.59 12.74 -8.25
N GLU A 22 -14.84 13.51 -7.46
CA GLU A 22 -13.44 13.84 -7.78
C GLU A 22 -12.56 12.58 -7.82
N ARG A 23 -12.73 11.67 -6.85
CA ARG A 23 -12.02 10.37 -6.83
C ARG A 23 -12.37 9.48 -8.02
N GLN A 24 -13.65 9.38 -8.41
CA GLN A 24 -14.07 8.63 -9.61
C GLN A 24 -13.43 9.19 -10.88
N ARG A 25 -13.38 10.51 -11.02
CA ARG A 25 -12.71 11.17 -12.15
C ARG A 25 -11.23 10.83 -12.19
N ARG A 26 -10.52 10.90 -11.05
CA ARG A 26 -9.10 10.50 -10.98
C ARG A 26 -8.87 9.05 -11.41
N GLN A 27 -9.81 8.15 -11.13
CA GLN A 27 -9.73 6.75 -11.58
C GLN A 27 -9.98 6.61 -13.08
N GLN A 28 -10.91 7.36 -13.66
CA GLN A 28 -11.13 7.38 -15.11
C GLN A 28 -9.90 7.93 -15.85
N ASP A 29 -9.28 8.97 -15.30
CA ASP A 29 -8.10 9.61 -15.88
C ASP A 29 -6.85 8.73 -15.79
N ARG A 30 -6.83 7.70 -14.93
CA ARG A 30 -5.66 6.83 -14.65
C ARG A 30 -4.97 6.34 -15.93
N TYR A 31 -5.73 5.90 -16.93
CA TYR A 31 -5.17 5.34 -18.17
C TYR A 31 -4.49 6.38 -19.07
N HIS A 32 -4.94 7.63 -19.00
CA HIS A 32 -4.48 8.72 -19.87
C HIS A 32 -3.56 9.71 -19.17
N ARG A 33 -3.47 9.64 -17.84
CA ARG A 33 -2.60 10.49 -17.04
C ARG A 33 -1.14 10.12 -17.31
N HIS A 34 -0.38 11.14 -17.67
CA HIS A 34 1.06 11.12 -17.70
C HIS A 34 1.52 12.30 -16.84
N ASN A 35 2.15 11.99 -15.71
CA ASN A 35 2.83 13.01 -14.92
C ASN A 35 4.30 13.05 -15.35
N ASP A 36 4.85 14.25 -15.46
CA ASP A 36 6.28 14.46 -15.69
C ASP A 36 7.11 14.03 -14.47
N GLU A 37 6.51 14.12 -13.27
CA GLU A 37 7.09 13.61 -12.02
C GLU A 37 6.27 12.41 -11.50
N PRO A 38 6.87 11.22 -11.40
CA PRO A 38 6.21 10.03 -10.84
C PRO A 38 5.72 10.27 -9.41
N GLN A 39 4.46 9.94 -9.14
CA GLN A 39 3.86 10.11 -7.82
C GLN A 39 2.91 8.97 -7.43
N MET A 40 2.55 8.94 -6.15
CA MET A 40 1.42 8.13 -5.67
C MET A 40 0.11 8.85 -5.98
N VAL A 41 -0.79 8.19 -6.71
CA VAL A 41 -2.06 8.84 -7.13
C VAL A 41 -3.19 8.60 -6.12
N LEU A 42 -3.25 7.41 -5.51
CA LEU A 42 -4.24 7.05 -4.49
C LEU A 42 -3.64 6.07 -3.47
N ARG A 43 -3.92 6.28 -2.18
CA ARG A 43 -3.57 5.33 -1.12
C ARG A 43 -4.55 4.15 -1.04
N PRO A 44 -4.12 3.00 -0.47
CA PRO A 44 -5.03 1.93 -0.09
C PRO A 44 -6.23 2.41 0.74
N SER A 45 -6.01 3.39 1.64
CA SER A 45 -7.02 3.94 2.56
C SER A 45 -8.05 4.80 1.87
N GLU A 46 -7.75 5.18 0.63
CA GLU A 46 -8.58 6.02 -0.22
C GLU A 46 -9.29 5.19 -1.30
N TRP A 47 -9.05 3.88 -1.33
CA TRP A 47 -9.64 2.99 -2.31
C TRP A 47 -11.15 2.88 -2.10
N PHE A 48 -11.90 3.11 -3.17
CA PHE A 48 -13.32 2.81 -3.22
C PHE A 48 -13.50 1.32 -3.54
N ASP A 49 -14.64 0.75 -3.18
CA ASP A 49 -15.01 -0.63 -3.54
C ASP A 49 -15.32 -0.76 -5.04
N HIS A 50 -14.33 -0.47 -5.89
CA HIS A 50 -14.42 -0.57 -7.33
C HIS A 50 -13.68 -1.82 -7.78
N GLY A 51 -14.42 -2.94 -7.78
CA GLY A 51 -14.40 -4.13 -8.66
C GLY A 51 -13.09 -4.76 -9.16
N VAL A 52 -12.08 -3.98 -9.56
CA VAL A 52 -10.84 -4.51 -10.12
C VAL A 52 -9.98 -5.05 -9.00
N LYS A 53 -9.94 -6.39 -8.90
CA LYS A 53 -9.02 -7.10 -8.04
C LYS A 53 -7.86 -7.63 -8.84
N VAL A 54 -6.65 -7.36 -8.37
CA VAL A 54 -5.40 -7.76 -9.04
C VAL A 54 -4.83 -9.00 -8.34
N THR A 55 -4.45 -10.00 -9.11
CA THR A 55 -3.71 -11.16 -8.58
C THR A 55 -2.27 -10.72 -8.29
N PRO A 56 -1.79 -10.83 -7.04
CA PRO A 56 -0.41 -10.51 -6.69
C PRO A 56 0.58 -11.35 -7.50
N ARG A 57 1.78 -10.82 -7.73
CA ARG A 57 2.87 -11.51 -8.43
C ARG A 57 4.11 -11.56 -7.53
N PRO A 58 4.92 -12.63 -7.61
CA PRO A 58 6.20 -12.67 -6.91
C PRO A 58 6.99 -11.37 -7.08
N GLY A 59 7.44 -10.77 -5.97
CA GLY A 59 8.22 -9.54 -5.96
C GLY A 59 7.39 -8.26 -5.99
N CYS A 60 6.06 -8.34 -6.01
CA CYS A 60 5.21 -7.16 -5.88
C CYS A 60 4.99 -6.75 -4.42
N LEU A 61 4.83 -5.45 -4.20
CA LEU A 61 4.54 -4.91 -2.89
C LEU A 61 3.06 -5.08 -2.57
N VAL A 62 2.76 -5.44 -1.32
CA VAL A 62 1.41 -5.50 -0.78
C VAL A 62 1.26 -4.59 0.43
N ALA A 63 0.05 -4.07 0.64
CA ALA A 63 -0.27 -3.22 1.77
C ALA A 63 -1.62 -3.59 2.40
N CYS A 64 -1.79 -3.28 3.67
CA CYS A 64 -3.09 -3.31 4.35
C CYS A 64 -3.18 -2.22 5.42
N HIS A 65 -4.40 -1.90 5.84
CA HIS A 65 -4.64 -0.89 6.88
C HIS A 65 -4.41 -1.42 8.28
N VAL A 66 -3.76 -0.58 9.07
CA VAL A 66 -3.68 -0.61 10.52
C VAL A 66 -4.35 0.68 11.03
N TYR A 67 -5.22 0.57 12.02
CA TYR A 67 -5.98 1.63 12.71
C TYR A 67 -5.80 3.07 12.19
N GLY A 68 -6.88 3.68 11.68
CA GLY A 68 -7.03 5.14 11.59
C GLY A 68 -6.31 5.89 10.47
N ALA A 69 -5.23 5.36 9.86
CA ALA A 69 -4.59 5.84 8.61
C ALA A 69 -3.21 5.19 8.35
N ILE A 70 -2.79 4.19 9.13
CA ILE A 70 -1.44 3.63 9.04
C ILE A 70 -1.46 2.45 8.07
N GLU A 71 -0.51 2.40 7.14
CA GLU A 71 -0.37 1.29 6.22
C GLU A 71 0.75 0.34 6.69
N HIS A 72 0.47 -0.96 6.73
CA HIS A 72 1.52 -1.97 6.88
C HIS A 72 1.81 -2.59 5.53
N VAL A 73 3.10 -2.72 5.21
CA VAL A 73 3.58 -3.19 3.90
C VAL A 73 4.34 -4.51 4.01
N GLY A 74 4.30 -5.29 2.93
CA GLY A 74 5.01 -6.55 2.78
C GLY A 74 5.39 -6.79 1.31
N LEU A 75 6.17 -7.84 1.07
CA LEU A 75 6.52 -8.32 -0.26
C LEU A 75 5.80 -9.64 -0.53
N TRP A 76 5.06 -9.73 -1.64
CA TRP A 76 4.47 -10.99 -2.06
C TRP A 76 5.56 -11.92 -2.59
N ALA A 77 5.76 -13.07 -1.94
CA ALA A 77 6.77 -14.05 -2.37
C ALA A 77 6.19 -14.99 -3.41
N ASP A 78 5.15 -15.76 -3.06
CA ASP A 78 4.40 -16.63 -3.95
C ASP A 78 3.17 -17.21 -3.20
N TRP A 79 2.28 -17.98 -3.83
CA TRP A 79 1.29 -18.89 -3.19
C TRP A 79 0.79 -18.54 -1.77
N ASP A 80 0.15 -17.38 -1.59
CA ASP A 80 -0.32 -16.92 -0.26
C ASP A 80 0.81 -16.78 0.78
N GLN A 81 1.99 -16.32 0.36
CA GLN A 81 3.15 -16.06 1.18
C GLN A 81 3.60 -14.62 1.01
N ILE A 82 3.66 -13.92 2.14
CA ILE A 82 4.07 -12.53 2.24
C ILE A 82 5.25 -12.47 3.20
N ILE A 83 6.34 -11.88 2.74
CA ILE A 83 7.48 -11.57 3.59
C ILE A 83 7.23 -10.19 4.21
N GLU A 84 7.30 -10.10 5.53
CA GLU A 84 7.10 -8.87 6.26
C GLU A 84 8.10 -8.71 7.41
N LEU A 85 8.38 -7.46 7.77
CA LEU A 85 8.97 -7.12 9.07
C LEU A 85 7.83 -6.93 10.08
N HIS A 86 7.72 -7.86 11.02
CA HIS A 86 6.73 -7.78 12.09
C HIS A 86 7.07 -6.68 13.11
N GLY A 87 6.08 -6.14 13.81
CA GLY A 87 6.30 -5.14 14.88
C GLY A 87 7.12 -5.63 16.06
N SER A 88 7.35 -6.94 16.18
CA SER A 88 8.34 -7.50 17.13
C SER A 88 9.78 -7.40 16.62
N GLY A 89 10.03 -6.92 15.40
CA GLY A 89 11.35 -6.92 14.77
C GLY A 89 11.74 -8.17 13.99
N LEU A 90 10.90 -9.20 13.99
CA LEU A 90 11.18 -10.43 13.25
C LEU A 90 10.79 -10.28 11.78
N VAL A 91 11.73 -10.53 10.86
CA VAL A 91 11.42 -10.77 9.45
C VAL A 91 10.87 -12.17 9.29
N ARG A 92 9.64 -12.30 8.76
CA ARG A 92 8.92 -13.58 8.69
C ARG A 92 8.12 -13.72 7.40
N VAL A 93 7.78 -14.97 7.08
CA VAL A 93 6.78 -15.32 6.07
C VAL A 93 5.43 -15.57 6.74
N VAL A 94 4.37 -14.94 6.22
CA VAL A 94 2.99 -15.11 6.69
C VAL A 94 2.03 -15.30 5.52
N SER A 95 0.87 -15.93 5.78
CA SER A 95 -0.22 -15.95 4.81
C SER A 95 -0.93 -14.61 4.71
N ALA A 96 -1.68 -14.34 3.64
CA ALA A 96 -2.51 -13.15 3.53
C ALA A 96 -3.50 -13.04 4.69
N ARG A 97 -4.06 -14.17 5.14
CA ARG A 97 -4.90 -14.20 6.34
C ARG A 97 -4.17 -13.71 7.59
N ARG A 98 -2.92 -14.15 7.79
CA ARG A 98 -2.09 -13.73 8.94
C ARG A 98 -1.56 -12.31 8.79
N PHE A 99 -1.29 -11.87 7.57
CA PHE A 99 -0.95 -10.50 7.24
C PHE A 99 -2.12 -9.58 7.64
N LEU A 100 -3.37 -9.94 7.36
CA LEU A 100 -4.52 -9.12 7.76
C LEU A 100 -4.90 -9.25 9.25
N LYS A 101 -4.44 -10.29 9.93
CA LYS A 101 -4.84 -10.59 11.31
C LYS A 101 -4.38 -9.51 12.28
N ASP A 102 -5.25 -9.15 13.23
CA ASP A 102 -5.01 -8.15 14.28
C ASP A 102 -4.81 -6.71 13.75
N ARG A 103 -5.24 -6.48 12.49
CA ARG A 103 -5.27 -5.17 11.82
C ARG A 103 -6.72 -4.80 11.51
N THR A 104 -7.04 -3.51 11.46
CA THR A 104 -8.40 -3.05 11.15
C THR A 104 -8.77 -3.26 9.68
N GLY A 105 -7.78 -3.42 8.81
CA GLY A 105 -7.99 -3.70 7.40
C GLY A 105 -8.48 -5.12 7.15
N GLN A 106 -9.65 -5.25 6.52
CA GLN A 106 -10.15 -6.54 5.99
C GLN A 106 -9.67 -6.82 4.56
N ARG A 107 -8.88 -5.90 3.99
CA ARG A 107 -8.49 -5.90 2.57
C ARG A 107 -6.98 -5.73 2.46
N MET A 108 -6.41 -6.48 1.53
CA MET A 108 -5.03 -6.34 1.09
C MET A 108 -5.04 -5.64 -0.27
N PHE A 109 -3.99 -4.87 -0.55
CA PHE A 109 -3.81 -4.11 -1.76
C PHE A 109 -2.47 -4.47 -2.40
N VAL A 110 -2.38 -4.35 -3.72
CA VAL A 110 -1.18 -4.61 -4.52
C VAL A 110 -0.72 -3.30 -5.14
N CYS A 111 0.58 -3.00 -5.04
CA CYS A 111 1.18 -1.88 -5.75
C CYS A 111 1.25 -2.18 -7.24
N VAL A 112 0.67 -1.30 -8.06
CA VAL A 112 0.47 -1.51 -9.49
C VAL A 112 0.71 -0.21 -10.27
N ASP A 113 0.99 -0.35 -11.56
CA ASP A 113 1.03 0.78 -12.47
C ASP A 113 -0.37 1.27 -12.88
N ARG A 114 -0.43 2.29 -13.74
CA ARG A 114 -1.70 2.81 -14.26
C ARG A 114 -2.58 1.80 -14.99
N HIS A 115 -2.04 0.67 -15.45
CA HIS A 115 -2.76 -0.37 -16.19
C HIS A 115 -3.13 -1.58 -15.32
N HIS A 116 -3.14 -1.45 -13.99
CA HIS A 116 -3.44 -2.52 -13.03
C HIS A 116 -2.40 -3.67 -13.05
N ARG A 117 -1.18 -3.42 -13.55
CA ARG A 117 -0.12 -4.42 -13.59
C ARG A 117 0.71 -4.35 -12.31
N PRO A 118 0.88 -5.47 -11.55
CA PRO A 118 1.72 -5.48 -10.35
C PRO A 118 3.14 -5.02 -10.64
N MET A 119 3.60 -4.05 -9.85
CA MET A 119 4.98 -3.57 -9.90
C MET A 119 5.87 -4.60 -9.22
N GLN A 120 6.89 -5.07 -9.92
CA GLN A 120 7.86 -6.04 -9.41
C GLN A 120 9.24 -5.39 -9.47
N ALA A 121 10.01 -5.54 -8.40
CA ALA A 121 11.40 -5.09 -8.35
C ALA A 121 12.32 -6.30 -8.52
N GLU A 122 13.27 -6.18 -9.45
CA GLU A 122 14.27 -7.23 -9.69
C GLU A 122 15.15 -7.42 -8.46
N GLY A 123 15.44 -8.68 -8.10
CA GLY A 123 16.23 -9.02 -6.91
C GLY A 123 15.49 -8.86 -5.59
N ALA A 124 14.22 -8.41 -5.58
CA ALA A 124 13.54 -8.06 -4.34
C ALA A 124 13.17 -9.27 -3.49
N ILE A 125 12.79 -10.38 -4.15
CA ILE A 125 12.55 -11.64 -3.46
C ILE A 125 13.85 -12.17 -2.87
N GLU A 126 14.92 -12.15 -3.63
CA GLU A 126 16.23 -12.67 -3.22
C GLU A 126 16.73 -11.92 -1.98
N ARG A 127 16.63 -10.59 -1.98
CA ARG A 127 16.96 -9.75 -0.82
C ARG A 127 16.04 -10.04 0.37
N ALA A 128 14.73 -10.14 0.15
CA ALA A 128 13.78 -10.42 1.22
C ALA A 128 14.04 -11.81 1.85
N VAL A 129 14.22 -12.84 1.03
CA VAL A 129 14.55 -14.22 1.43
C VAL A 129 15.86 -14.27 2.21
N GLY A 130 16.90 -13.56 1.74
CA GLY A 130 18.19 -13.48 2.42
C GLY A 130 18.14 -12.88 3.83
N THR A 131 17.03 -12.21 4.19
CA THR A 131 16.80 -11.62 5.53
C THR A 131 15.81 -12.40 6.39
N LEU A 132 15.26 -13.51 5.89
CA LEU A 132 14.26 -14.29 6.63
C LEU A 132 14.79 -14.77 7.98
N TYR A 133 13.94 -14.71 8.99
CA TYR A 133 14.22 -15.08 10.38
C TYR A 133 15.28 -14.24 11.08
N GLN A 134 15.75 -13.17 10.46
CA GLN A 134 16.58 -12.19 11.14
C GLN A 134 15.73 -11.30 12.04
N TYR A 135 16.29 -10.98 13.21
CA TYR A 135 15.71 -10.04 14.14
C TYR A 135 16.31 -8.65 13.93
N ARG A 136 15.46 -7.64 13.86
CA ARG A 136 15.83 -6.23 13.70
C ARG A 136 15.27 -5.46 14.88
N LYS A 137 15.97 -4.42 15.35
CA LYS A 137 15.49 -3.60 16.47
C LYS A 137 14.38 -2.68 15.94
N TYR A 138 13.15 -3.19 15.90
CA TYR A 138 12.01 -2.48 15.34
C TYR A 138 11.79 -1.15 16.05
N ASP A 139 11.71 -0.10 15.25
CA ASP A 139 11.36 1.24 15.67
C ASP A 139 10.38 1.81 14.65
N LEU A 140 9.24 2.33 15.10
CA LEU A 140 8.18 2.84 14.23
C LEU A 140 8.66 3.98 13.30
N PHE A 141 9.70 4.70 13.69
CA PHE A 141 10.26 5.84 12.98
C PHE A 141 11.59 5.51 12.29
N GLU A 142 12.41 4.62 12.86
CA GLU A 142 13.77 4.35 12.35
C GLU A 142 13.96 2.98 11.68
N ASP A 143 13.25 1.94 12.10
CA ASP A 143 13.40 0.59 11.55
C ASP A 143 12.05 -0.12 11.42
N ASN A 144 11.21 0.48 10.58
CA ASN A 144 9.85 0.05 10.31
C ASN A 144 9.73 -0.76 9.01
N CYS A 145 8.51 -1.22 8.73
CA CYS A 145 8.21 -1.98 7.52
C CYS A 145 8.50 -1.20 6.22
N TYR A 146 8.48 0.13 6.22
CA TYR A 146 8.79 0.95 5.03
C TYR A 146 10.28 0.90 4.68
N ARG A 147 11.16 1.07 5.66
CA ARG A 147 12.61 0.91 5.47
C ARG A 147 12.96 -0.49 4.98
N TYR A 148 12.32 -1.51 5.55
CA TYR A 148 12.53 -2.89 5.14
C TYR A 148 12.13 -3.13 3.68
N ILE A 149 10.97 -2.65 3.26
CA ILE A 149 10.51 -2.79 1.88
C ILE A 149 11.37 -2.00 0.91
N TRP A 150 11.82 -0.79 1.27
CA TRP A 150 12.78 -0.06 0.45
C TRP A 150 14.06 -0.86 0.21
N TYR A 151 14.64 -1.43 1.28
CA TYR A 151 15.80 -2.32 1.15
C TYR A 151 15.51 -3.53 0.27
N CYS A 152 14.33 -4.14 0.41
CA CYS A 152 13.94 -5.24 -0.48
C CYS A 152 13.86 -4.76 -1.93
N VAL A 153 13.35 -3.57 -2.22
CA VAL A 153 13.20 -3.05 -3.59
C VAL A 153 14.52 -2.62 -4.21
N THR A 154 15.40 -1.95 -3.47
CA THR A 154 16.59 -1.26 -4.05
C THR A 154 17.92 -1.84 -3.58
N GLY A 155 17.94 -2.57 -2.47
CA GLY A 155 19.17 -2.96 -1.77
C GLY A 155 19.76 -1.85 -0.89
N GLU A 156 19.15 -0.67 -0.86
CA GLU A 156 19.63 0.46 -0.07
C GLU A 156 18.93 0.58 1.29
N HIS A 157 19.61 1.20 2.25
CA HIS A 157 19.00 1.54 3.53
C HIS A 157 18.56 3.00 3.57
N ARG A 158 17.25 3.22 3.63
CA ARG A 158 16.64 4.55 3.76
C ARG A 158 15.45 4.51 4.71
N THR A 159 15.31 5.52 5.56
CA THR A 159 14.19 5.65 6.51
C THR A 159 13.03 6.42 5.90
N PHE A 160 11.82 6.03 6.29
CA PHE A 160 10.58 6.71 5.93
C PHE A 160 9.68 6.81 7.16
N ASP A 161 9.22 8.01 7.47
CA ASP A 161 8.32 8.27 8.60
C ASP A 161 6.84 8.12 8.24
N SER A 162 6.54 7.94 6.95
CA SER A 162 5.17 7.87 6.45
C SER A 162 5.08 7.07 5.16
N PHE A 163 3.91 6.46 4.95
CA PHE A 163 3.59 5.73 3.73
C PHE A 163 3.66 6.63 2.48
N GLY A 164 3.32 7.92 2.60
CA GLY A 164 3.43 8.89 1.52
C GLY A 164 4.87 9.03 1.00
N LYS A 165 5.83 9.29 1.89
CA LYS A 165 7.25 9.42 1.52
C LYS A 165 7.83 8.12 0.94
N LEU A 166 7.41 6.96 1.45
CA LEU A 166 7.78 5.68 0.85
C LEU A 166 7.30 5.61 -0.61
N ASN A 167 6.03 5.93 -0.87
CA ASN A 167 5.49 5.83 -2.22
C ASN A 167 6.07 6.88 -3.18
N GLU A 168 6.39 8.08 -2.72
CA GLU A 168 7.12 9.08 -3.53
C GLU A 168 8.49 8.55 -3.96
N ALA A 169 9.22 7.87 -3.06
CA ALA A 169 10.49 7.27 -3.39
C ALA A 169 10.33 6.07 -4.33
N LEU A 170 9.35 5.19 -4.08
CA LEU A 170 9.06 4.06 -4.96
C LEU A 170 8.62 4.51 -6.35
N ALA A 171 7.82 5.57 -6.48
CA ALA A 171 7.38 6.07 -7.78
C ALA A 171 8.57 6.55 -8.62
N LYS A 172 9.55 7.20 -7.98
CA LYS A 172 10.82 7.59 -8.60
C LYS A 172 11.67 6.38 -8.96
N GLU A 173 11.77 5.41 -8.07
CA GLU A 173 12.52 4.16 -8.28
C GLU A 173 11.99 3.37 -9.49
N PHE A 174 10.66 3.20 -9.57
CA PHE A 174 10.01 2.52 -10.68
C PHE A 174 9.83 3.40 -11.92
N ASN A 175 10.15 4.69 -11.83
CA ASN A 175 9.92 5.70 -12.87
C ASN A 175 8.49 5.67 -13.44
N CYS A 176 7.48 5.53 -12.58
CA CYS A 176 6.08 5.56 -12.98
C CYS A 176 5.15 5.97 -11.84
N ASP A 177 3.96 6.45 -12.18
CA ASP A 177 2.90 6.66 -11.20
C ASP A 177 2.48 5.35 -10.54
N LEU A 178 2.31 5.41 -9.21
CA LEU A 178 1.92 4.26 -8.40
C LEU A 178 0.45 4.34 -7.97
N TYR A 179 -0.17 3.17 -7.98
CA TYR A 179 -1.54 2.96 -7.55
C TYR A 179 -1.61 1.71 -6.67
N TRP A 180 -2.64 1.62 -5.84
CA TRP A 180 -2.89 0.48 -4.97
C TRP A 180 -4.27 -0.09 -5.23
N ASP A 181 -4.33 -1.28 -5.81
CA ASP A 181 -5.61 -1.94 -6.13
C ASP A 181 -5.85 -3.14 -5.21
N GLY A 182 -7.12 -3.45 -4.96
CA GLY A 182 -7.49 -4.57 -4.11
C GLY A 182 -6.89 -5.89 -4.61
N ALA A 183 -6.36 -6.68 -3.69
CA ALA A 183 -5.80 -7.98 -4.01
C ALA A 183 -6.91 -9.01 -4.25
N LYS A 184 -6.75 -9.84 -5.29
CA LYS A 184 -7.51 -11.07 -5.47
C LYS A 184 -6.82 -12.18 -4.68
N LEU A 185 -7.34 -12.44 -3.47
CA LEU A 185 -6.96 -13.59 -2.67
C LEU A 185 -7.71 -14.83 -3.19
N SER A 186 -7.00 -15.94 -3.35
CA SER A 186 -7.53 -17.26 -3.76
C SER A 186 -8.15 -18.02 -2.59
#